data_AF-A0A7V2JPJ9-F1
#
_entry.id   AF-A0A7V2JPJ9-F1
#
_cell.length_a   1.000
_cell.length_b   1.000
_cell.length_c   1.000
_cell.angle_alpha   90.00
_cell.angle_beta   90.00
_cell.angle_gamma   90.00
#
_symmetry.space_group_name_H-M   'P 1'
#
loop_
_entity.id
_entity.type
_entity.pdbx_description
1 polymer ?
#
loop_
_entity_poly.entity_id
_entity_poly.type
_entity_poly.pdbx_seq_one_letter_code
_entity_poly.pdbx_strand_id
1 'polypeptide(L)'
;MRIAAGVLLLVTAFFNLFASIGYFGIGIGTLALGEARISQAHNSEARQENNVKKNKRSSNLNQKLKNLPITGIGLLIFSLFLIVTVVLLTIAAIFLFSRKQAIFIMLAAGAGLIAEATGIYLFSLGFSNTIGIIASVLAIIAATQIQRIAKG
;
A
#
# COMPACT_ATOMS: atom_id res chain seq x y z
N MET A 1 13.18 -22.81 -5.91
CA MET A 1 12.02 -21.90 -5.68
C MET A 1 12.20 -20.97 -4.48
N ARG A 2 12.63 -21.45 -3.30
CA ARG A 2 12.72 -20.61 -2.09
C ARG A 2 13.58 -19.34 -2.23
N ILE A 3 14.77 -19.44 -2.81
CA ILE A 3 15.67 -18.27 -2.94
C ILE A 3 15.02 -17.21 -3.83
N ALA A 4 14.48 -17.62 -4.98
CA ALA A 4 13.76 -16.73 -5.89
C ALA A 4 12.52 -16.08 -5.22
N ALA A 5 11.73 -16.86 -4.47
CA ALA A 5 10.58 -16.34 -3.74
C ALA A 5 11.00 -15.33 -2.65
N GLY A 6 12.07 -15.61 -1.90
CA GLY A 6 12.60 -14.68 -0.90
C GLY A 6 13.11 -13.37 -1.50
N VAL A 7 13.83 -13.44 -2.62
CA VAL A 7 14.28 -12.24 -3.34
C VAL A 7 13.09 -11.43 -3.88
N LEU A 8 12.10 -12.09 -4.48
CA LEU A 8 10.89 -11.41 -4.97
C LEU A 8 10.06 -10.77 -3.84
N LEU A 9 10.00 -11.39 -2.66
CA LEU A 9 9.38 -10.77 -1.49
C LEU A 9 10.10 -9.48 -1.06
N LEU A 10 11.43 -9.45 -1.11
CA LEU A 10 12.20 -8.23 -0.82
C LEU A 10 11.96 -7.13 -1.86
N VAL A 11 11.89 -7.49 -3.14
CA VAL A 11 11.53 -6.54 -4.22
C VAL A 11 10.12 -5.99 -4.01
N THR A 12 9.18 -6.84 -3.62
CA THR A 12 7.80 -6.44 -3.31
C THR A 12 7.74 -5.51 -2.10
N ALA A 13 8.49 -5.84 -1.04
CA ALA A 13 8.61 -5.00 0.14
C ALA A 13 9.19 -3.63 -0.22
N PHE A 14 10.18 -3.57 -1.11
CA PHE A 14 10.72 -2.30 -1.59
C PHE A 14 9.65 -1.46 -2.31
N PHE A 15 8.86 -2.03 -3.22
CA PHE A 15 7.77 -1.29 -3.87
C PHE A 15 6.69 -0.84 -2.89
N ASN A 16 6.31 -1.70 -1.93
CA ASN A 16 5.34 -1.37 -0.90
C ASN A 16 5.83 -0.25 0.04
N LEU A 17 7.15 -0.13 0.24
CA LEU A 17 7.73 0.99 0.97
C LEU A 17 7.55 2.32 0.23
N PHE A 18 7.83 2.38 -1.08
CA PHE A 18 7.58 3.59 -1.86
C PHE A 18 6.10 3.91 -1.98
N ALA A 19 5.26 2.89 -2.15
CA ALA A 19 3.82 3.06 -2.18
C ALA A 19 3.32 3.62 -0.84
N SER A 20 3.82 3.12 0.29
CA SER A 20 3.51 3.63 1.62
C SER A 20 3.85 5.11 1.75
N ILE A 21 5.07 5.53 1.37
CA ILE A 21 5.49 6.93 1.41
C ILE A 21 4.59 7.79 0.50
N GLY A 22 4.27 7.30 -0.70
CA GLY A 22 3.37 7.95 -1.63
C GLY A 22 1.96 8.14 -1.06
N TYR A 23 1.36 7.09 -0.51
CA TYR A 23 0.03 7.13 0.10
C TYR A 23 -0.01 7.96 1.37
N PHE A 24 1.09 7.99 2.13
CA PHE A 24 1.22 8.88 3.29
C PHE A 24 1.15 10.35 2.85
N GLY A 25 1.96 10.73 1.87
CA GLY A 25 1.99 12.10 1.33
C GLY A 25 0.64 12.51 0.73
N ILE A 26 0.00 11.61 -0.02
CA ILE A 26 -1.34 11.82 -0.57
C ILE A 26 -2.40 11.92 0.56
N GLY A 27 -2.31 11.09 1.58
CA GLY A 27 -3.20 11.10 2.75
C GLY A 27 -3.15 12.42 3.51
N ILE A 28 -1.95 12.92 3.83
CA ILE A 28 -1.78 14.24 4.46
C ILE A 28 -2.32 15.35 3.55
N GLY A 29 -1.97 15.31 2.25
CA GLY A 29 -2.42 16.32 1.30
C GLY A 29 -3.94 16.40 1.17
N THR A 30 -4.63 15.26 1.17
CA THR A 30 -6.10 15.21 1.12
C THR A 30 -6.76 15.66 2.42
N LEU A 31 -6.15 15.38 3.58
CA LEU A 31 -6.64 15.88 4.87
C LEU A 31 -6.54 17.40 4.97
N ALA A 32 -5.38 17.98 4.64
CA ALA A 32 -5.19 19.42 4.66
C ALA A 32 -6.14 20.16 3.69
N LEU A 33 -6.41 19.57 2.52
CA LEU A 33 -7.40 20.09 1.58
C LEU A 33 -8.84 19.92 2.08
N GLY A 34 -9.13 18.85 2.82
CA GLY A 34 -10.41 18.62 3.48
C GLY A 34 -10.70 19.67 4.54
N GLU A 35 -9.74 19.91 5.45
CA GLU A 35 -9.84 20.94 6.49
C GLU A 35 -9.96 22.35 5.90
N ALA A 36 -9.17 22.67 4.87
CA ALA A 36 -9.29 23.95 4.17
C ALA A 36 -10.67 24.14 3.51
N ARG A 37 -11.30 23.06 3.02
CA ARG A 37 -12.65 23.11 2.47
C ARG A 37 -13.73 23.20 3.53
N ILE A 38 -13.57 22.55 4.68
CA ILE A 38 -14.50 22.66 5.81
C ILE A 38 -14.42 24.06 6.42
N SER A 39 -13.21 24.60 6.59
CA SER A 39 -12.98 25.97 7.04
C SER A 39 -13.49 27.00 6.01
N GLN A 40 -13.30 26.75 4.71
CA GLN A 40 -13.93 27.58 3.68
C GLN A 40 -15.45 27.43 3.68
N ALA A 41 -16.03 26.25 3.85
CA ALA A 41 -17.49 26.08 3.92
C ALA A 41 -18.09 26.81 5.13
N HIS A 42 -17.45 26.72 6.30
CA HIS A 42 -17.84 27.49 7.49
C HIS A 42 -17.67 29.00 7.32
N ASN A 43 -16.70 29.46 6.52
CA ASN A 43 -16.50 30.89 6.22
C ASN A 43 -17.28 31.38 4.99
N SER A 44 -17.79 30.48 4.14
CA SER A 44 -18.56 30.80 2.93
C SER A 44 -20.04 31.07 3.21
N GLU A 45 -20.52 30.75 4.41
CA GLU A 45 -21.77 31.32 4.93
C GLU A 45 -21.61 32.81 5.30
N ALA A 46 -20.39 33.35 5.33
CA ALA A 46 -20.11 34.75 5.66
C ALA A 46 -19.62 35.62 4.49
N ARG A 47 -19.10 35.07 3.37
CA ARG A 47 -18.62 35.88 2.23
C ARG A 47 -18.78 35.19 0.88
N GLN A 48 -19.86 35.53 0.18
CA GLN A 48 -19.81 35.59 -1.30
C GLN A 48 -18.79 36.65 -1.72
N GLU A 49 -18.18 36.43 -2.89
CA GLU A 49 -17.17 37.26 -3.54
C GLU A 49 -15.77 37.29 -2.90
N ASN A 50 -14.84 36.54 -3.48
CA ASN A 50 -13.90 37.15 -4.43
C ASN A 50 -12.83 36.18 -4.95
N ASN A 51 -12.63 36.27 -6.26
CA ASN A 51 -11.39 36.00 -7.01
C ASN A 51 -10.90 34.55 -7.19
N VAL A 52 -11.43 34.00 -8.27
CA VAL A 52 -10.79 33.12 -9.25
C VAL A 52 -9.34 33.58 -9.54
N LYS A 53 -8.35 32.96 -8.87
CA LYS A 53 -6.96 32.83 -9.36
C LYS A 53 -6.16 31.96 -8.38
N LYS A 54 -6.30 30.63 -8.46
CA LYS A 54 -5.28 29.73 -7.90
C LYS A 54 -5.14 28.42 -8.68
N ASN A 55 -4.04 28.36 -9.41
CA ASN A 55 -3.32 27.18 -9.86
C ASN A 55 -4.06 26.14 -10.72
N LYS A 56 -3.91 26.28 -12.04
CA LYS A 56 -4.13 25.21 -13.03
C LYS A 56 -3.42 23.89 -12.68
N ARG A 57 -2.30 23.93 -11.92
CA ARG A 57 -1.56 22.72 -11.48
C ARG A 57 -2.24 21.95 -10.33
N SER A 58 -3.05 22.61 -9.52
CA SER A 58 -3.85 21.96 -8.46
C SER A 58 -5.13 21.32 -8.99
N SER A 59 -5.60 21.71 -10.18
CA SER A 59 -6.86 21.20 -10.74
C SER A 59 -6.80 19.70 -11.07
N ASN A 60 -5.73 19.24 -11.72
CA ASN A 60 -5.56 17.83 -12.09
C ASN A 60 -5.34 16.90 -10.90
N LEU A 61 -4.58 17.36 -9.89
CA LEU A 61 -4.40 16.63 -8.63
C LEU A 61 -5.72 16.56 -7.87
N ASN A 62 -6.43 17.69 -7.72
CA ASN A 62 -7.74 17.73 -7.07
C ASN A 62 -8.79 16.84 -7.75
N GLN A 63 -8.76 16.73 -9.08
CA GLN A 63 -9.71 15.92 -9.84
C GLN A 63 -9.41 14.42 -9.70
N LYS A 64 -8.13 14.00 -9.73
CA LYS A 64 -7.74 12.61 -9.45
C LYS A 64 -8.01 12.21 -8.00
N LEU A 65 -7.78 13.13 -7.06
CA LEU A 65 -8.02 12.90 -5.63
C LEU A 65 -9.52 12.80 -5.29
N LYS A 66 -10.39 13.56 -5.99
CA LYS A 66 -11.85 13.48 -5.82
C LYS A 66 -12.44 12.14 -6.26
N ASN A 67 -11.75 11.42 -7.14
CA ASN A 67 -12.22 10.13 -7.67
C ASN A 67 -11.66 8.92 -6.89
N LEU A 68 -10.84 9.14 -5.87
CA LEU A 68 -10.39 8.06 -5.00
C LEU A 68 -11.55 7.65 -4.07
N PRO A 69 -11.91 6.35 -4.00
CA PRO A 69 -13.00 5.88 -3.15
C PRO A 69 -12.68 5.92 -1.64
N ILE A 70 -11.49 6.40 -1.26
CA ILE A 70 -10.98 6.38 0.12
C ILE A 70 -10.65 7.80 0.60
N THR A 71 -11.04 8.09 1.84
CA THR A 71 -10.77 9.36 2.54
C THR A 71 -9.28 9.52 2.87
N GLY A 72 -8.84 10.75 3.14
CA GLY A 72 -7.43 11.00 3.50
C GLY A 72 -6.94 10.20 4.71
N ILE A 73 -7.81 9.96 5.70
CA ILE A 73 -7.51 9.08 6.84
C ILE A 73 -7.30 7.63 6.39
N GLY A 74 -8.14 7.13 5.48
CA GLY A 74 -8.00 5.76 4.97
C GLY A 74 -6.68 5.54 4.23
N LEU A 75 -6.20 6.54 3.47
CA LEU A 75 -4.88 6.52 2.83
C LEU A 75 -3.73 6.50 3.85
N LEU A 76 -3.86 7.22 4.98
CA LEU A 76 -2.88 7.17 6.06
C LEU A 76 -2.85 5.82 6.78
N ILE A 77 -4.01 5.26 7.10
CA ILE A 77 -4.10 3.92 7.72
C ILE A 77 -3.53 2.87 6.77
N PHE A 78 -3.86 2.95 5.48
CA PHE A 78 -3.32 2.04 4.48
C PHE A 78 -1.81 2.21 4.31
N SER A 79 -1.29 3.44 4.36
CA SER A 79 0.15 3.70 4.37
C SER A 79 0.84 3.02 5.55
N LEU A 80 0.30 3.13 6.76
CA LEU A 80 0.84 2.46 7.95
C LEU A 80 0.78 0.93 7.82
N PHE A 81 -0.34 0.40 7.31
CA PHE A 81 -0.48 -1.01 7.00
C PHE A 81 0.59 -1.51 6.02
N LEU A 82 0.92 -0.73 4.99
CA LEU A 82 2.00 -1.07 4.08
C LEU A 82 3.35 -1.09 4.78
N ILE A 83 3.67 -0.15 5.67
CA ILE A 83 4.93 -0.18 6.45
C ILE A 83 5.03 -1.47 7.26
N VAL A 84 3.95 -1.83 7.96
CA VAL A 84 3.91 -3.08 8.74
C VAL A 84 4.11 -4.29 7.80
N THR A 85 3.45 -4.27 6.65
CA THR A 85 3.57 -5.34 5.64
C THR A 85 5.00 -5.43 5.09
N VAL A 86 5.69 -4.33 4.85
CA VAL A 86 7.10 -4.29 4.43
C VAL A 86 8.00 -5.03 5.43
N VAL A 87 7.81 -4.77 6.73
CA VAL A 87 8.55 -5.45 7.79
C VAL A 87 8.23 -6.95 7.80
N LEU A 88 6.95 -7.32 7.71
CA LEU A 88 6.51 -8.72 7.67
C LEU A 88 7.10 -9.47 6.47
N LEU A 89 7.05 -8.88 5.27
CA LEU A 89 7.60 -9.49 4.05
C LEU A 89 9.12 -9.63 4.12
N THR A 90 9.81 -8.67 4.73
CA THR A 90 11.27 -8.74 4.94
C THR A 90 11.64 -9.89 5.89
N ILE A 91 10.95 -10.01 7.02
CA ILE A 91 11.15 -11.12 7.97
C ILE A 91 10.80 -12.46 7.31
N ALA A 92 9.70 -12.50 6.55
CA ALA A 92 9.27 -13.70 5.84
C ALA A 92 10.30 -14.14 4.80
N ALA A 93 10.93 -13.21 4.07
CA ALA A 93 12.02 -13.50 3.14
C ALA A 93 13.22 -14.15 3.86
N ILE A 94 13.62 -13.61 5.02
CA ILE A 94 14.70 -14.17 5.85
C ILE A 94 14.33 -15.60 6.28
N PHE A 95 13.11 -15.82 6.78
CA PHE A 95 12.64 -17.15 7.17
C PHE A 95 12.54 -18.13 5.99
N LEU A 96 12.25 -17.64 4.78
CA LEU A 96 12.28 -18.43 3.55
C LEU A 96 13.69 -18.92 3.21
N PHE A 97 14.71 -18.10 3.45
CA PHE A 97 16.11 -18.49 3.31
C PHE A 97 16.52 -19.48 4.39
N SER A 98 16.11 -19.26 5.63
CA SER A 98 16.43 -20.13 6.77
C SER A 98 15.60 -21.41 6.85
N ARG A 99 14.56 -21.58 6.01
CA ARG A 99 13.60 -22.70 6.04
C ARG A 99 12.88 -22.86 7.38
N LYS A 100 12.61 -21.76 8.07
CA LYS A 100 11.96 -21.76 9.39
C LYS A 100 10.60 -21.09 9.32
N GLN A 101 9.73 -21.39 10.29
CA GLN A 101 8.48 -20.66 10.53
C GLN A 101 7.55 -20.57 9.29
N ALA A 102 7.22 -21.71 8.68
CA ALA A 102 6.37 -21.76 7.49
C ALA A 102 5.02 -21.05 7.65
N ILE A 103 4.40 -21.13 8.84
CA ILE A 103 3.12 -20.46 9.14
C ILE A 103 3.28 -18.94 9.07
N PHE A 104 4.36 -18.39 9.64
CA PHE A 104 4.63 -16.95 9.56
C PHE A 104 4.79 -16.50 8.11
N ILE A 105 5.52 -17.27 7.30
CA ILE A 105 5.72 -16.95 5.87
C ILE A 105 4.38 -16.89 5.14
N MET A 106 3.48 -17.85 5.39
CA MET A 106 2.15 -17.86 4.77
C MET A 106 1.31 -16.65 5.19
N LEU A 107 1.33 -16.29 6.49
CA LEU A 107 0.60 -15.12 6.99
C LEU A 107 1.14 -13.81 6.41
N ALA A 108 2.46 -13.64 6.38
CA ALA A 108 3.10 -12.45 5.83
C ALA A 108 2.85 -12.32 4.31
N ALA A 109 2.96 -13.42 3.56
CA ALA A 109 2.62 -13.43 2.13
C ALA A 109 1.12 -13.17 1.90
N GLY A 110 0.24 -13.65 2.78
CA GLY A 110 -1.18 -13.31 2.77
C GLY A 110 -1.44 -11.81 2.97
N ALA A 111 -0.75 -11.18 3.94
CA ALA A 111 -0.80 -9.72 4.12
C ALA A 111 -0.29 -8.97 2.87
N GLY A 112 0.76 -9.49 2.22
CA GLY A 112 1.23 -9.01 0.92
C GLY A 112 0.16 -9.04 -0.16
N LEU A 113 -0.59 -10.14 -0.31
CA LEU A 113 -1.70 -10.22 -1.26
C LEU A 113 -2.80 -9.18 -0.98
N ILE A 114 -3.13 -8.97 0.30
CA ILE A 114 -4.12 -7.96 0.70
C ILE A 114 -3.62 -6.55 0.34
N ALA A 115 -2.34 -6.27 0.56
CA ALA A 115 -1.71 -5.01 0.17
C ALA A 115 -1.82 -4.78 -1.34
N GLU A 116 -1.49 -5.78 -2.17
CA GLU A 116 -1.59 -5.64 -3.62
C GLU A 116 -3.02 -5.49 -4.11
N ALA A 117 -3.96 -6.28 -3.56
CA ALA A 117 -5.38 -6.16 -3.91
C ALA A 117 -5.93 -4.77 -3.61
N THR A 118 -5.55 -4.21 -2.46
CA THR A 118 -5.95 -2.85 -2.07
C THR A 118 -5.30 -1.78 -2.96
N GLY A 119 -4.03 -1.98 -3.34
CA GLY A 119 -3.33 -1.12 -4.29
C GLY A 119 -4.01 -1.08 -5.66
N ILE A 120 -4.39 -2.25 -6.19
CA ILE A 120 -5.14 -2.37 -7.45
C ILE A 120 -6.49 -1.66 -7.37
N TYR A 121 -7.21 -1.86 -6.26
CA TYR A 121 -8.49 -1.21 -6.02
C TYR A 121 -8.38 0.32 -6.01
N LEU A 122 -7.29 0.87 -5.46
CA LEU A 122 -7.09 2.31 -5.34
C LEU A 122 -6.54 2.99 -6.59
N PHE A 123 -5.55 2.39 -7.26
CA PHE A 123 -4.76 3.06 -8.31
C PHE A 123 -4.69 2.29 -9.63
N SER A 124 -5.50 1.23 -9.79
CA SER A 124 -5.48 0.30 -10.92
C SER A 124 -4.26 -0.64 -10.93
N LEU A 125 -4.30 -1.63 -11.82
CA LEU A 125 -3.34 -2.73 -11.85
C LEU A 125 -1.99 -2.27 -12.41
N GLY A 126 -1.02 -2.12 -11.51
CA GLY A 126 0.35 -1.74 -11.86
C GLY A 126 1.29 -2.93 -12.06
N PHE A 127 2.43 -2.67 -12.71
CA PHE A 127 3.52 -3.64 -12.83
C PHE A 127 4.04 -4.11 -11.46
N SER A 128 4.14 -3.19 -10.49
CA SER A 128 4.51 -3.51 -9.11
C SER A 128 3.54 -4.49 -8.46
N ASN A 129 2.22 -4.33 -8.70
CA ASN A 129 1.21 -5.22 -8.13
C ASN A 129 1.29 -6.63 -8.69
N THR A 130 1.60 -6.76 -9.99
CA THR A 130 1.78 -8.06 -10.63
C THR A 130 2.96 -8.81 -10.02
N ILE A 131 4.10 -8.12 -9.82
CA ILE A 131 5.27 -8.70 -9.15
C ILE A 131 4.92 -9.10 -7.73
N GLY A 132 4.22 -8.23 -6.98
CA GLY A 132 3.85 -8.51 -5.59
C GLY A 132 2.94 -9.72 -5.43
N ILE A 133 1.97 -9.89 -6.33
CA ILE A 133 1.09 -11.07 -6.35
C ILE A 133 1.90 -12.33 -6.63
N ILE A 134 2.74 -12.32 -7.67
CA ILE A 134 3.58 -13.48 -8.02
C ILE A 134 4.52 -13.83 -6.86
N ALA A 135 5.16 -12.84 -6.25
CA ALA A 135 6.04 -13.02 -5.11
C ALA A 135 5.32 -13.68 -3.93
N SER A 136 4.12 -13.20 -3.61
CA SER A 136 3.33 -13.70 -2.48
C SER A 136 2.82 -15.12 -2.73
N VAL A 137 2.36 -15.43 -3.95
CA VAL A 137 1.95 -16.78 -4.34
C VAL A 137 3.13 -17.75 -4.27
N LEU A 138 4.29 -17.37 -4.82
CA LEU A 138 5.50 -18.20 -4.76
C LEU A 138 5.99 -18.41 -3.32
N ALA A 139 5.87 -17.40 -2.46
CA ALA A 139 6.19 -17.50 -1.04
C ALA A 139 5.26 -18.48 -0.31
N ILE A 140 3.95 -18.45 -0.58
CA ILE A 140 2.99 -19.41 -0.02
C ILE A 140 3.32 -20.83 -0.49
N ILE A 141 3.56 -21.03 -1.78
CA ILE A 141 3.95 -22.35 -2.31
C ILE A 141 5.23 -22.83 -1.65
N ALA A 142 6.26 -21.99 -1.55
CA ALA A 142 7.50 -22.33 -0.89
C ALA A 142 7.31 -22.66 0.61
N ALA A 143 6.43 -21.95 1.31
CA ALA A 143 6.12 -22.18 2.71
C ALA A 143 5.38 -23.51 2.93
N THR A 144 4.42 -23.85 2.07
CA THR A 144 3.73 -25.15 2.14
C THR A 144 4.69 -26.33 1.96
N GLN A 145 5.70 -26.18 1.10
CA GLN A 145 6.77 -27.18 0.94
C GLN A 145 7.60 -27.35 2.22
N ILE A 146 7.97 -26.23 2.87
CA ILE A 146 8.69 -26.27 4.16
C ILE A 146 7.85 -26.97 5.24
N GLN A 147 6.55 -26.64 5.32
CA GLN A 147 5.66 -27.22 6.31
C GLN A 147 5.46 -28.73 6.13
N ARG A 148 5.38 -29.22 4.88
CA ARG A 148 5.28 -30.66 4.59
C ARG A 148 6.53 -31.41 5.04
N ILE A 149 7.72 -30.87 4.75
CA ILE A 149 9.00 -31.48 5.17
C ILE A 149 9.13 -31.53 6.70
N ALA A 150 8.58 -30.54 7.42
CA ALA A 150 8.65 -30.52 8.88
C ALA A 150 7.68 -31.50 9.58
N LYS A 151 6.71 -32.06 8.86
CA LYS A 151 5.67 -32.96 9.40
C LYS A 151 5.89 -34.44 9.04
N GLY A 152 6.85 -34.75 8.17
CA GLY A 152 7.23 -36.11 7.76
C GLY A 152 8.63 -36.43 8.23
#